data_AF-A0A2D9D8M1-F1
#
_entry.id   AF-A0A2D9D8M1-F1
#
_cell.length_a   1.000
_cell.length_b   1.000
_cell.length_c   1.000
_cell.angle_alpha   90.00
_cell.angle_beta   90.00
_cell.angle_gamma   90.00
#
_symmetry.space_group_name_H-M   'P 1'
#
loop_
_entity.id
_entity.type
_entity.pdbx_description
1 polymer ?
#
loop_
_entity_poly.entity_id
_entity_poly.type
_entity_poly.pdbx_seq_one_letter_code
_entity_poly.pdbx_strand_id
1 'polypeptide(L)'
;MGDYEKNSKENEIVIIGISGRGEILATELSKAICDISSMKIKLGTLKLDKDNPYHNDITVDLITEDYSQKVVILIDDVLNSGKTLMYASTYFLNTTLIKLSTLVLVDRNHNLFPVKADYVGLSLATTLQEYVTVFLEGDSKGVYLS
;
A
#
# COMPACT_ATOMS: atom_id res chain seq x y z
N MET A 1 -4.91 33.42 -1.38
CA MET A 1 -4.54 32.90 -0.05
C MET A 1 -5.39 31.66 0.19
N GLY A 2 -4.82 30.47 0.09
CA GLY A 2 -5.56 29.22 0.22
C GLY A 2 -4.76 28.02 -0.29
N ASP A 3 -4.04 27.39 0.64
CA ASP A 3 -3.66 25.97 0.68
C ASP A 3 -2.58 25.42 -0.27
N TYR A 4 -1.52 26.20 -0.52
CA TYR A 4 -0.25 25.68 -1.06
C TYR A 4 0.85 25.64 0.00
N GLU A 5 0.63 25.03 1.17
CA GLU A 5 1.72 24.96 2.19
C GLU A 5 1.55 23.88 3.28
N LYS A 6 1.11 22.67 2.89
CA LYS A 6 1.33 21.46 3.72
C LYS A 6 1.94 20.34 2.89
N ASN A 7 3.02 20.64 2.17
CA ASN A 7 3.77 19.60 1.49
C ASN A 7 4.89 19.04 2.38
N SER A 8 4.94 17.71 2.39
CA SER A 8 6.15 16.87 2.43
C SER A 8 6.94 16.81 3.73
N LYS A 9 6.42 16.07 4.72
CA LYS A 9 7.24 15.45 5.79
C LYS A 9 6.83 14.01 6.11
N GLU A 10 6.11 13.32 5.24
CA GLU A 10 5.96 11.87 5.39
C GLU A 10 7.19 11.18 4.81
N ASN A 11 8.24 11.12 5.63
CA ASN A 11 9.41 10.29 5.36
C ASN A 11 9.11 8.81 5.64
N GLU A 12 7.86 8.43 5.90
CA GLU A 12 7.49 7.08 6.30
C GLU A 12 6.14 6.66 5.73
N ILE A 13 6.14 5.55 4.99
CA ILE A 13 4.93 4.85 4.56
C ILE A 13 4.81 3.52 5.28
N VAL A 14 3.59 3.01 5.41
CA VAL A 14 3.34 1.67 5.94
C VAL A 14 2.93 0.75 4.80
N ILE A 15 3.71 -0.30 4.59
CA ILE A 15 3.41 -1.35 3.62
C ILE A 15 2.94 -2.58 4.40
N ILE A 16 1.73 -3.05 4.10
CA ILE A 16 1.13 -4.18 4.78
C ILE A 16 0.80 -5.26 3.74
N GLY A 17 1.53 -6.36 3.78
CA GLY A 17 1.28 -7.52 2.94
C GLY A 17 0.19 -8.41 3.53
N ILE A 18 -0.75 -8.84 2.70
CA ILE A 18 -1.72 -9.87 3.10
C ILE A 18 -1.00 -11.21 3.12
N SER A 19 -1.20 -11.97 4.20
CA SER A 19 -0.47 -13.21 4.49
C SER A 19 -0.37 -14.17 3.29
N GLY A 20 0.80 -14.78 3.16
CA GLY A 20 1.16 -15.60 2.01
C GLY A 20 1.92 -14.80 0.96
N ARG A 21 1.37 -14.68 -0.26
CA ARG A 21 2.11 -14.05 -1.38
C ARG A 21 2.16 -12.52 -1.30
N GLY A 22 1.15 -11.88 -0.72
CA GLY A 22 1.14 -10.43 -0.50
C GLY A 22 2.26 -9.97 0.44
N GLU A 23 2.55 -10.73 1.48
CA GLU A 23 3.68 -10.52 2.42
C GLU A 23 5.05 -10.56 1.72
N ILE A 24 5.26 -11.55 0.85
CA ILE A 24 6.50 -11.67 0.07
C ILE A 24 6.63 -10.46 -0.87
N LEU A 25 5.55 -10.12 -1.58
CA LEU A 25 5.54 -8.98 -2.50
C LEU A 25 5.80 -7.66 -1.76
N ALA A 26 5.20 -7.47 -0.58
CA ALA A 26 5.42 -6.31 0.27
C ALA A 26 6.88 -6.18 0.73
N THR A 27 7.51 -7.30 1.07
CA THR A 27 8.92 -7.34 1.47
C THR A 27 9.84 -6.94 0.30
N GLU A 28 9.63 -7.52 -0.88
CA GLU A 28 10.44 -7.22 -2.06
C GLU A 28 10.23 -5.78 -2.55
N LEU A 29 8.99 -5.29 -2.52
CA LEU A 29 8.69 -3.89 -2.85
C LEU A 29 9.37 -2.92 -1.88
N SER A 30 9.34 -3.22 -0.58
CA SER A 30 10.02 -2.42 0.44
C SER A 30 11.51 -2.29 0.15
N LYS A 31 12.18 -3.40 -0.19
CA LYS A 31 13.60 -3.39 -0.60
C LYS A 31 13.83 -2.52 -1.83
N ALA A 32 13.04 -2.75 -2.88
CA ALA A 32 13.17 -2.00 -4.13
C ALA A 32 13.00 -0.48 -3.94
N ILE A 33 12.05 -0.06 -3.10
CA ILE A 33 11.85 1.38 -2.79
C ILE A 33 13.01 1.93 -1.95
N CYS A 34 13.54 1.16 -0.99
CA CYS A 34 14.71 1.57 -0.21
C CYS A 34 15.98 1.69 -1.06
N ASP A 35 16.12 0.87 -2.11
CA ASP A 35 17.28 0.92 -3.01
C ASP A 35 17.30 2.19 -3.88
N ILE A 36 16.13 2.75 -4.19
CA ILE A 36 15.97 3.91 -5.09
C ILE A 36 15.60 5.21 -4.36
N SER A 37 15.35 5.16 -3.05
CA SER A 37 14.90 6.32 -2.28
C SER A 37 15.28 6.24 -0.80
N SER A 38 15.33 7.40 -0.13
CA SER A 38 15.57 7.49 1.32
C SER A 38 14.27 7.40 2.15
N MET A 39 13.19 6.85 1.58
CA MET A 39 11.90 6.71 2.25
C MET A 39 11.99 5.66 3.36
N LYS A 40 11.50 5.97 4.55
CA LYS A 40 11.32 4.95 5.60
C LYS A 40 10.08 4.13 5.27
N ILE A 41 10.19 2.82 5.47
CA ILE A 41 9.08 1.91 5.25
C ILE A 41 8.89 1.11 6.52
N LYS A 42 7.70 1.19 7.09
CA LYS A 42 7.23 0.28 8.11
C LYS A 42 6.55 -0.88 7.40
N LEU A 43 7.08 -2.09 7.58
CA LEU A 43 6.52 -3.30 6.99
C LEU A 43 5.65 -4.02 8.03
N GLY A 44 4.48 -4.50 7.60
CA GLY A 44 3.62 -5.36 8.39
C GLY A 44 2.95 -6.44 7.55
N THR A 45 2.28 -7.35 8.25
CA THR A 45 1.54 -8.50 7.72
C THR A 45 0.13 -8.48 8.27
N LEU A 46 -0.85 -8.49 7.37
CA LEU A 46 -2.25 -8.68 7.72
C LEU A 46 -2.66 -10.13 7.48
N LYS A 47 -3.18 -10.77 8.52
CA LYS A 47 -3.72 -12.13 8.45
C LYS A 47 -5.24 -12.06 8.46
N LEU A 48 -5.84 -12.67 7.44
CA LEU A 48 -7.25 -13.01 7.38
C LEU A 48 -7.42 -14.41 6.78
N ASP A 49 -8.52 -15.07 7.14
CA ASP A 49 -8.95 -16.28 6.43
C ASP A 49 -9.50 -15.87 5.06
N LYS A 50 -8.75 -16.15 3.98
CA LYS A 50 -9.14 -15.78 2.61
C LYS A 50 -10.40 -16.53 2.15
N ASP A 51 -10.64 -17.72 2.67
CA ASP A 51 -11.80 -18.55 2.32
C ASP A 51 -13.04 -18.05 3.07
N ASN A 52 -12.89 -17.76 4.36
CA ASN A 52 -13.98 -17.32 5.25
C ASN A 52 -13.69 -15.99 5.99
N PRO A 53 -13.56 -14.86 5.27
CA PRO A 53 -13.16 -13.58 5.87
C PRO A 53 -14.23 -12.91 6.74
N TYR A 54 -15.41 -13.52 6.86
CA TYR A 54 -16.53 -13.01 7.67
C TYR A 54 -16.52 -13.52 9.11
N HIS A 55 -15.81 -14.62 9.37
CA HIS A 55 -15.97 -15.41 10.60
C HIS A 55 -14.78 -15.34 11.55
N ASN A 56 -13.63 -14.82 11.10
CA ASN A 56 -12.38 -14.83 11.84
C ASN A 56 -11.87 -13.41 12.07
N ASP A 57 -11.14 -13.22 13.17
CA ASP A 57 -10.49 -11.97 13.51
C ASP A 57 -9.41 -11.63 12.47
N ILE A 58 -9.51 -10.43 11.91
CA ILE A 58 -8.44 -9.85 11.10
C ILE A 58 -7.37 -9.35 12.08
N THR A 59 -6.12 -9.76 11.85
CA THR A 59 -5.00 -9.33 12.69
C THR A 59 -3.91 -8.70 11.84
N VAL A 60 -3.26 -7.68 12.38
CA VAL A 60 -2.06 -7.06 11.80
C VAL A 60 -0.97 -7.13 12.86
N ASP A 61 0.26 -7.42 12.45
CA ASP A 61 1.45 -7.47 13.33
C ASP A 61 2.06 -6.08 13.60
N LEU A 62 1.22 -5.05 13.62
CA LEU A 62 1.55 -3.65 13.90
C LEU A 62 0.62 -3.12 14.98
N ILE A 63 1.10 -2.18 15.78
CA ILE A 63 0.24 -1.43 16.71
C ILE A 63 -0.39 -0.23 16.00
N THR A 64 -1.52 0.28 16.51
CA THR A 64 -2.25 1.39 15.86
C THR A 64 -1.38 2.62 15.61
N GLU A 65 -0.44 2.91 16.51
CA GLU A 65 0.49 4.03 16.40
C GLU A 65 1.46 3.90 15.21
N ASP A 66 1.70 2.67 14.73
CA ASP A 66 2.57 2.45 13.57
C ASP A 66 1.95 2.94 12.26
N TYR A 67 0.61 2.94 12.15
CA TYR A 67 -0.11 3.28 10.92
C TYR A 67 -1.10 4.46 11.03
N SER A 68 -1.40 4.92 12.24
CA SER A 68 -2.23 6.10 12.46
C SER A 68 -1.57 7.36 11.88
N GLN A 69 -2.36 8.18 11.17
CA GLN A 69 -1.86 9.38 10.48
C GLN A 69 -0.72 9.10 9.50
N LYS A 70 -0.78 7.95 8.80
CA LYS A 70 0.17 7.58 7.75
C LYS A 70 -0.55 7.22 6.45
N VAL A 71 0.21 7.18 5.36
CA VAL A 71 -0.16 6.43 4.15
C VAL A 71 0.06 4.94 4.41
N VAL A 72 -1.00 4.15 4.22
CA VAL A 72 -0.99 2.69 4.34
C VAL A 72 -1.25 2.07 2.96
N ILE A 73 -0.42 1.11 2.56
CA ILE A 73 -0.56 0.38 1.30
C ILE A 73 -0.79 -1.10 1.62
N LEU A 74 -1.99 -1.59 1.31
CA LEU A 74 -2.33 -3.01 1.40
C LEU A 74 -1.90 -3.74 0.14
N ILE A 75 -1.17 -4.84 0.30
CA ILE A 75 -0.57 -5.57 -0.81
C ILE A 75 -1.08 -7.01 -0.86
N ASP A 76 -1.61 -7.42 -2.01
CA ASP A 76 -1.88 -8.83 -2.33
C ASP A 76 -1.24 -9.19 -3.67
N ASP A 77 -1.11 -10.46 -4.02
CA ASP A 77 -0.51 -10.82 -5.30
C ASP A 77 -1.49 -10.65 -6.48
N VAL A 78 -2.75 -11.00 -6.28
CA VAL A 78 -3.77 -10.99 -7.34
C VAL A 78 -5.07 -10.34 -6.88
N LEU A 79 -5.52 -9.32 -7.60
CA LEU A 79 -6.92 -8.88 -7.55
C LEU A 79 -7.76 -9.78 -8.47
N ASN A 80 -8.60 -10.62 -7.87
CA ASN A 80 -9.55 -11.47 -8.59
C ASN A 80 -10.99 -11.06 -8.32
N SER A 81 -11.59 -11.49 -7.20
CA SER A 81 -12.95 -11.10 -6.83
C SER A 81 -13.02 -9.78 -6.05
N GLY A 82 -11.91 -9.29 -5.52
CA GLY A 82 -11.84 -8.13 -4.62
C GLY A 82 -12.20 -8.42 -3.15
N LYS A 83 -12.63 -9.65 -2.83
CA LYS A 83 -13.06 -10.06 -1.49
C LYS A 83 -11.96 -9.80 -0.45
N THR A 84 -10.76 -10.37 -0.65
CA THR A 84 -9.63 -10.28 0.29
C THR A 84 -9.27 -8.82 0.62
N LEU A 85 -9.08 -7.99 -0.41
CA LEU A 85 -8.75 -6.57 -0.22
C LEU A 85 -9.87 -5.79 0.46
N MET A 86 -11.14 -6.08 0.15
CA MET A 86 -12.28 -5.44 0.81
C MET A 86 -12.25 -5.70 2.32
N TYR A 87 -12.15 -6.98 2.72
CA TYR A 87 -12.12 -7.35 4.14
C TYR A 87 -10.88 -6.82 4.84
N ALA A 88 -9.70 -6.95 4.24
CA ALA A 88 -8.47 -6.38 4.78
C ALA A 88 -8.60 -4.86 5.03
N SER A 89 -9.23 -4.13 4.12
CA SER A 89 -9.44 -2.68 4.26
C SER A 89 -10.34 -2.33 5.45
N THR A 90 -11.30 -3.18 5.82
CA THR A 90 -12.21 -2.90 6.95
C THR A 90 -11.47 -2.77 8.29
N TYR A 91 -10.33 -3.43 8.45
CA TYR A 91 -9.50 -3.34 9.66
C TYR A 91 -9.08 -1.90 9.96
N PHE A 92 -8.83 -1.09 8.92
CA PHE A 92 -8.31 0.27 9.07
C PHE A 92 -9.39 1.35 9.18
N LEU A 93 -10.68 1.01 8.99
CA LEU A 93 -11.77 1.99 8.98
C LEU A 93 -11.97 2.68 10.34
N ASN A 94 -11.52 2.06 11.43
CA ASN A 94 -11.61 2.61 12.78
C ASN A 94 -10.39 3.46 13.18
N THR A 95 -9.43 3.66 12.28
CA THR A 95 -8.22 4.46 12.53
C THR A 95 -8.11 5.58 11.50
N THR A 96 -7.79 6.79 11.94
CA THR A 96 -7.59 7.91 11.02
C THR A 96 -6.28 7.75 10.27
N LEU A 97 -6.38 7.40 8.98
CA LEU A 97 -5.25 7.34 8.04
C LEU A 97 -5.15 8.63 7.23
N ILE A 98 -3.98 8.88 6.64
CA ILE A 98 -3.83 9.94 5.63
C ILE A 98 -4.34 9.44 4.28
N LYS A 99 -3.97 8.21 3.92
CA LYS A 99 -4.48 7.50 2.73
C LYS A 99 -4.40 6.00 2.97
N LEU A 100 -5.44 5.27 2.56
CA LEU A 100 -5.39 3.82 2.39
C LEU A 100 -5.34 3.54 0.89
N SER A 101 -4.29 2.87 0.43
CA SER A 101 -4.13 2.43 -0.96
C SER A 101 -3.98 0.92 -1.03
N THR A 102 -4.20 0.38 -2.21
CA THR A 102 -4.10 -1.04 -2.52
C THR A 102 -3.14 -1.27 -3.68
N LEU A 103 -2.32 -2.30 -3.58
CA LEU A 103 -1.38 -2.69 -4.61
C LEU A 103 -1.51 -4.19 -4.88
N VAL A 104 -1.56 -4.55 -6.15
CA VAL A 104 -1.49 -5.95 -6.58
C VAL A 104 -0.47 -6.15 -7.67
N LEU A 105 0.10 -7.33 -7.76
CA LEU A 105 0.97 -7.66 -8.90
C LEU A 105 0.14 -7.81 -10.19
N VAL A 106 -1.02 -8.46 -10.08
CA VAL A 106 -1.91 -8.76 -11.23
C VAL A 106 -3.35 -8.43 -10.90
N ASP A 107 -4.03 -7.71 -11.80
CA ASP A 107 -5.49 -7.54 -11.79
C ASP A 107 -6.12 -8.40 -12.89
N ARG A 108 -7.08 -9.27 -12.52
CA ARG A 108 -7.77 -10.18 -13.44
C ARG A 108 -9.11 -9.63 -13.95
N ASN A 109 -9.56 -8.45 -13.50
CA ASN A 109 -10.83 -7.84 -13.90
C ASN A 109 -12.07 -8.73 -13.70
N HIS A 110 -12.07 -9.61 -12.69
CA HIS A 110 -13.19 -10.51 -12.36
C HIS A 110 -13.88 -10.10 -11.04
N ASN A 111 -13.92 -8.79 -10.78
CA ASN A 111 -14.33 -8.25 -9.51
C ASN A 111 -15.80 -8.56 -9.20
N LEU A 112 -16.04 -9.19 -8.04
CA LEU A 112 -17.36 -9.37 -7.45
C LEU A 112 -17.65 -8.30 -6.39
N PHE A 113 -16.59 -7.75 -5.79
CA PHE A 113 -16.63 -6.65 -4.84
C PHE A 113 -16.20 -5.35 -5.53
N PRO A 114 -16.70 -4.18 -5.11
CA PRO A 114 -16.40 -2.89 -5.73
C PRO A 114 -15.01 -2.36 -5.30
N VAL A 115 -13.98 -3.20 -5.42
CA VAL A 115 -12.60 -2.86 -5.09
C VAL A 115 -11.79 -2.81 -6.38
N LYS A 116 -10.98 -1.75 -6.51
CA LYS A 116 -9.95 -1.63 -7.53
C LYS A 116 -8.61 -1.52 -6.84
N ALA A 117 -7.57 -2.03 -7.48
CA ALA A 117 -6.21 -1.76 -7.04
C ALA A 117 -5.83 -0.33 -7.47
N ASP A 118 -5.24 0.45 -6.56
CA ASP A 118 -4.65 1.75 -6.90
C ASP A 118 -3.39 1.57 -7.73
N TYR A 119 -2.61 0.51 -7.42
CA TYR A 119 -1.40 0.15 -8.15
C TYR A 119 -1.44 -1.29 -8.63
N VAL A 120 -1.07 -1.51 -9.89
CA VAL A 120 -0.94 -2.85 -10.50
C VAL A 120 0.50 -3.03 -10.96
N GLY A 121 1.14 -4.16 -10.70
CA GLY A 121 2.58 -4.39 -10.88
C GLY A 121 3.18 -3.95 -12.21
N LEU A 122 2.48 -4.17 -13.33
CA LEU A 122 2.92 -3.70 -14.66
C LEU A 122 2.94 -2.16 -14.74
N SER A 123 1.92 -1.51 -14.20
CA SER A 123 1.85 -0.06 -14.07
C SER A 123 2.90 0.44 -13.08
N LEU A 124 3.07 -0.25 -11.95
CA LEU A 124 4.01 0.10 -10.89
C LEU A 124 5.45 0.15 -11.39
N ALA A 125 5.89 -0.82 -12.19
CA ALA A 125 7.24 -0.83 -12.74
C ALA A 125 7.51 0.44 -13.59
N THR A 126 6.53 0.82 -14.40
CA THR A 126 6.59 2.04 -15.22
C THR A 126 6.57 3.28 -14.35
N THR A 127 5.66 3.33 -13.37
CA THR A 127 5.52 4.42 -12.40
C THR A 127 6.81 4.64 -11.61
N LEU A 128 7.39 3.61 -11.00
CA LEU A 128 8.65 3.73 -10.27
C LEU A 128 9.77 4.25 -11.17
N GLN A 129 9.86 3.78 -12.41
CA GLN A 129 10.87 4.26 -13.36
C GLN A 129 10.66 5.73 -13.76
N GLU A 130 9.42 6.15 -14.05
CA GLU A 130 9.07 7.52 -14.39
C GLU A 130 9.32 8.47 -13.22
N TYR A 131 8.83 8.13 -12.02
CA TYR A 131 9.03 8.95 -10.83
C TYR A 131 10.52 9.08 -10.48
N VAL A 132 11.29 7.98 -10.45
CA VAL A 132 12.75 8.04 -10.18
C VAL A 132 13.49 8.90 -11.22
N THR A 133 13.13 8.78 -12.50
CA THR A 133 13.76 9.60 -13.57
C THR A 133 13.45 11.09 -13.37
N VAL A 134 12.20 11.43 -13.04
CA VAL A 134 11.78 12.80 -12.77
C VAL A 134 12.43 13.37 -11.49
N PHE A 135 12.70 12.55 -10.47
CA PHE A 135 13.42 12.96 -9.25
C PHE A 135 14.92 13.18 -9.45
N LEU A 136 15.51 12.68 -10.53
CA LEU A 136 16.91 12.94 -10.89
C LEU A 136 17.09 14.25 -11.68
N GLU A 137 16.02 14.83 -12.23
CA GLU A 137 16.05 16.06 -13.05
C GLU A 137 15.41 17.31 -12.37
N GLY A 138 15.16 17.34 -11.06
CA GLY A 138 14.54 18.52 -10.40
C GLY A 138 14.78 18.70 -8.89
N ASP A 139 14.75 19.95 -8.43
CA ASP A 139 15.12 20.44 -7.08
C ASP A 139 14.14 20.12 -5.93
N SER A 140 13.11 19.29 -6.14
CA SER A 140 12.08 19.00 -5.13
C SER A 140 12.16 17.55 -4.65
N LYS A 141 12.75 17.37 -3.45
CA LYS A 141 12.92 16.08 -2.78
C LYS A 141 11.62 15.65 -2.07
N GLY A 142 10.87 14.70 -2.63
CA GLY A 142 9.76 14.04 -1.95
C GLY A 142 9.07 13.00 -2.83
N VAL A 143 8.88 11.77 -2.34
CA VAL A 143 8.24 10.69 -3.10
C VAL A 143 6.71 10.78 -2.94
N TYR A 144 6.00 10.97 -4.05
CA TYR A 144 4.55 10.98 -4.08
C TYR A 144 4.03 9.69 -4.71
N LEU A 145 3.25 8.93 -3.95
CA LEU A 145 2.44 7.83 -4.46
C LEU A 145 1.00 8.36 -4.64
N SER A 146 0.74 8.95 -5.80
CA SER A 146 -0.61 9.43 -6.17
C SER A 146 -1.45 8.30 -6.72
#